data_AF-A0A2K3ZBU7-F1
#
_entry.id   AF-A0A2K3ZBU7-F1
#
_cell.length_a   1.000
_cell.length_b   1.000
_cell.length_c   1.000
_cell.angle_alpha   90.00
_cell.angle_beta   90.00
_cell.angle_gamma   90.00
#
_symmetry.space_group_name_H-M   'P 1'
#
loop_
_entity.id
_entity.type
_entity.pdbx_description
1 polymer ?
#
loop_
_entity_poly.entity_id
_entity_poly.type
_entity_poly.pdbx_seq_one_letter_code
_entity_poly.pdbx_strand_id
1 'polypeptide(L)'
;MTYTREDILSATSKLAKHIQDLDTVKTYQRIEEQIHQNKKISNYMNTLKQSQKQSVNFQNYNKPNAYKRSEATIETIRNQIDDIPIVTQFRKSQEETNDFLQLVIETMSKRLQENIRVEEKE
;
A
#
# COMPACT_ATOMS: atom_id res chain seq x y z
N MET A 1 25.56 -22.89 16.22
CA MET A 1 26.10 -21.65 15.62
C MET A 1 25.14 -20.52 15.96
N THR A 2 25.62 -19.41 16.51
CA THR A 2 24.80 -18.23 16.82
C THR A 2 24.72 -17.33 15.59
N TYR A 3 23.53 -17.13 15.04
CA TYR A 3 23.32 -16.16 13.96
C TYR A 3 23.39 -14.74 14.51
N THR A 4 24.07 -13.85 13.79
CA THR A 4 24.11 -12.43 14.13
C THR A 4 22.89 -11.68 13.59
N ARG A 5 22.64 -10.47 14.09
CA ARG A 5 21.61 -9.58 13.53
C ARG A 5 21.86 -9.31 12.04
N GLU A 6 23.12 -9.18 11.63
CA GLU A 6 23.50 -8.93 10.23
C GLU A 6 23.15 -10.11 9.32
N ASP A 7 23.32 -11.35 9.80
CA ASP A 7 22.95 -12.55 9.04
C ASP A 7 21.45 -12.60 8.75
N ILE A 8 20.62 -12.24 9.73
CA ILE A 8 19.16 -12.18 9.57
C ILE A 8 18.77 -11.05 8.60
N LEU A 9 19.39 -9.88 8.70
CA LEU A 9 19.13 -8.78 7.76
C LEU A 9 19.53 -9.13 6.33
N SER A 10 20.64 -9.86 6.15
CA SER A 10 21.08 -10.38 4.85
C SER A 10 20.08 -11.38 4.27
N ALA A 11 19.59 -12.32 5.09
CA ALA A 11 18.58 -13.29 4.68
C ALA A 11 17.25 -12.60 4.28
N THR A 12 16.79 -11.62 5.07
CA THR A 12 15.60 -10.81 4.77
C THR A 12 15.77 -10.04 3.46
N SER A 13 16.97 -9.49 3.20
CA SER A 13 17.25 -8.77 1.96
C SER A 13 17.17 -9.69 0.73
N LYS A 14 17.68 -10.92 0.85
CA LYS A 14 17.54 -11.94 -0.21
C LYS A 14 16.09 -12.33 -0.43
N LEU A 15 15.33 -12.52 0.65
CA LEU A 15 13.89 -12.81 0.59
C LEU A 15 13.13 -11.69 -0.12
N ALA A 16 13.40 -10.43 0.22
CA ALA A 16 12.78 -9.27 -0.42
C ALA A 16 13.05 -9.26 -1.93
N LYS A 17 14.27 -9.59 -2.36
CA LYS A 17 14.61 -9.70 -3.79
C LYS A 17 13.82 -10.81 -4.49
N HIS A 18 13.67 -11.98 -3.86
CA HIS A 18 12.86 -13.05 -4.43
C HIS A 18 11.37 -12.67 -4.52
N ILE A 19 10.85 -11.95 -3.53
CA ILE A 19 9.47 -11.46 -3.54
C ILE A 19 9.28 -10.44 -4.67
N GLN A 20 10.23 -9.52 -4.86
CA GLN A 20 10.22 -8.58 -5.98
C GLN A 20 10.19 -9.27 -7.35
N ASP A 21 10.77 -10.46 -7.45
CA ASP A 21 10.80 -11.22 -8.68
C ASP A 21 9.49 -11.95 -9.02
N LEU A 22 8.55 -12.02 -8.08
CA LEU A 22 7.25 -12.65 -8.30
C LEU A 22 6.41 -11.85 -9.30
N ASP A 23 5.62 -12.58 -10.12
CA ASP A 23 4.79 -11.98 -11.16
C ASP A 23 3.77 -10.99 -10.60
N THR A 24 3.19 -11.26 -9.42
CA THR A 24 2.26 -10.36 -8.73
C THR A 24 2.92 -9.01 -8.43
N VAL A 25 4.15 -9.03 -7.90
CA VAL A 25 4.88 -7.80 -7.52
C VAL A 25 5.38 -7.06 -8.75
N LYS A 26 5.87 -7.78 -9.78
CA LYS A 26 6.23 -7.18 -11.07
C LYS A 26 5.03 -6.52 -11.74
N THR A 27 3.85 -7.12 -11.65
CA THR A 27 2.61 -6.56 -12.19
C THR A 27 2.21 -5.30 -11.44
N TYR A 28 2.26 -5.33 -10.10
CA TYR A 28 2.06 -4.13 -9.27
C TYR A 28 3.01 -2.99 -9.68
N GLN A 29 4.31 -3.24 -9.78
CA GLN A 29 5.32 -2.24 -10.16
C GLN A 29 5.05 -1.63 -11.55
N ARG A 30 4.72 -2.44 -12.56
CA ARG A 30 4.40 -1.93 -13.90
C ARG A 30 3.17 -1.04 -13.90
N ILE A 31 2.11 -1.43 -13.19
CA ILE A 31 0.89 -0.63 -13.09
C ILE A 31 1.16 0.67 -12.32
N GLU A 32 1.95 0.60 -11.25
CA GLU A 32 2.38 1.77 -10.47
C GLU A 32 3.14 2.78 -11.33
N GLU A 33 4.09 2.33 -12.15
CA GLU A 33 4.82 3.19 -13.09
C GLU A 33 3.89 3.87 -14.09
N GLN A 34 2.95 3.11 -14.67
CA GLN A 34 1.96 3.65 -15.60
C GLN A 34 1.05 4.69 -14.95
N ILE A 35 0.66 4.49 -13.69
CA ILE A 35 -0.10 5.48 -12.91
C ILE A 35 0.72 6.73 -12.66
N HIS A 36 1.98 6.59 -12.25
CA HIS A 36 2.87 7.73 -11.99
C HIS A 36 3.14 8.57 -13.24
N GLN A 37 3.24 7.95 -14.41
CA GLN A 37 3.43 8.65 -15.67
C GLN A 37 2.13 9.29 -16.21
N ASN A 38 0.97 8.91 -15.67
CA ASN A 38 -0.32 9.41 -16.14
C ASN A 38 -0.60 10.83 -15.60
N LYS A 39 -0.44 11.82 -16.48
CA LYS A 39 -0.70 13.24 -16.18
C LYS A 39 -2.11 13.52 -15.67
N LYS A 40 -3.13 12.79 -16.16
CA LYS A 40 -4.53 12.98 -15.73
C LYS A 40 -4.70 12.56 -14.27
N ILE A 41 -4.18 11.39 -13.90
CA ILE A 41 -4.20 10.90 -12.52
C ILE A 41 -3.41 11.85 -11.60
N SER A 42 -2.21 12.26 -12.02
CA SER A 42 -1.39 13.19 -11.26
C SER A 42 -2.11 14.53 -10.99
N ASN A 43 -2.78 15.09 -12.00
CA ASN A 43 -3.58 16.30 -11.84
C ASN A 43 -4.73 16.10 -10.85
N TYR A 44 -5.49 15.01 -10.95
CA TYR A 44 -6.54 14.71 -9.99
C TYR A 44 -6.01 14.55 -8.56
N MET A 45 -4.88 13.88 -8.38
CA MET A 45 -4.25 13.71 -7.07
C MET A 45 -3.80 15.04 -6.47
N ASN A 46 -3.26 15.95 -7.29
CA ASN A 46 -2.88 17.28 -6.84
C ASN A 46 -4.10 18.09 -6.38
N THR A 47 -5.18 18.09 -7.16
CA THR A 47 -6.43 18.75 -6.78
C THR A 47 -7.03 18.12 -5.53
N LEU A 48 -7.06 16.79 -5.43
CA LEU A 48 -7.55 16.05 -4.27
C LEU A 48 -6.82 16.46 -2.99
N LYS A 49 -5.48 16.47 -3.01
CA LYS A 49 -4.64 16.89 -1.87
C LYS A 49 -4.93 18.33 -1.46
N GLN A 50 -5.09 19.23 -2.43
CA GLN A 50 -5.42 20.63 -2.16
C GLN A 50 -6.80 20.75 -1.51
N SER A 51 -7.81 20.06 -2.03
CA SER A 51 -9.17 20.06 -1.48
C SER A 51 -9.22 19.45 -0.08
N GLN A 52 -8.48 18.38 0.18
CA GLN A 52 -8.36 17.79 1.53
C GLN A 52 -7.75 18.78 2.53
N LYS A 53 -6.66 19.46 2.15
CA LYS A 53 -6.05 20.51 3.00
C LYS A 53 -7.04 21.64 3.29
N GLN A 54 -7.78 22.09 2.28
CA GLN A 54 -8.84 23.10 2.46
C GLN A 54 -9.96 22.61 3.36
N SER A 55 -10.37 21.35 3.23
CA SER A 55 -11.41 20.75 4.06
C SER A 55 -11.03 20.73 5.53
N VAL A 56 -9.80 20.27 5.85
CA VAL A 56 -9.25 20.31 7.21
C VAL A 56 -9.21 21.75 7.75
N ASN A 57 -8.81 22.72 6.92
CA ASN A 57 -8.84 24.13 7.32
C ASN A 57 -10.26 24.62 7.60
N PHE A 58 -11.25 24.31 6.76
CA PHE A 58 -12.63 24.73 6.97
C PHE A 58 -13.25 24.10 8.21
N GLN A 59 -12.90 22.84 8.50
CA GLN A 59 -13.28 22.16 9.73
C GLN A 59 -12.69 22.89 10.95
N ASN A 60 -11.38 23.18 10.94
CA ASN A 60 -10.69 23.87 12.04
C ASN A 60 -11.26 25.28 12.30
N TYR A 61 -11.67 26.00 11.26
CA TYR A 61 -12.25 27.35 11.38
C TYR A 61 -13.78 27.36 11.49
N ASN A 62 -14.42 26.20 11.73
CA ASN A 62 -15.88 26.06 11.87
C ASN A 62 -16.68 26.71 10.71
N LYS A 63 -16.27 26.45 9.47
CA LYS A 63 -16.95 26.93 8.25
C LYS A 63 -17.77 25.81 7.59
N PRO A 64 -18.96 25.44 8.12
CA PRO A 64 -19.68 24.22 7.74
C PRO A 64 -20.09 24.18 6.26
N ASN A 65 -20.51 25.32 5.69
CA ASN A 65 -20.90 25.39 4.28
C ASN A 65 -19.69 25.20 3.33
N ALA A 66 -18.54 25.75 3.69
CA ALA A 66 -17.31 25.59 2.92
C ALA A 66 -16.76 24.18 3.04
N TYR A 67 -16.78 23.61 4.25
CA TYR A 67 -16.42 22.22 4.53
C TYR A 67 -17.27 21.24 3.71
N LYS A 68 -18.60 21.39 3.72
CA LYS A 68 -19.48 20.51 2.94
C LYS A 68 -19.19 20.58 1.43
N ARG A 69 -18.87 21.76 0.91
CA ARG A 69 -18.49 21.94 -0.50
C ARG A 69 -17.13 21.29 -0.80
N SER A 70 -16.14 21.41 0.08
CA SER A 70 -14.86 20.73 -0.12
C SER A 70 -15.00 19.22 -0.08
N GLU A 71 -15.80 18.67 0.82
CA GLU A 71 -16.08 17.23 0.88
C GLU A 71 -16.78 16.73 -0.40
N ALA A 72 -17.76 17.47 -0.93
CA ALA A 72 -18.41 17.13 -2.19
C ALA A 72 -17.43 17.13 -3.39
N THR A 73 -16.50 18.09 -3.42
CA THR A 73 -15.43 18.13 -4.44
C THR A 73 -14.46 16.96 -4.29
N ILE A 74 -14.05 16.63 -3.07
CA ILE A 74 -13.19 15.47 -2.76
C ILE A 74 -13.85 14.18 -3.27
N GLU A 75 -15.13 14.01 -2.98
CA GLU A 75 -15.90 12.84 -3.39
C GLU A 75 -16.01 12.73 -4.92
N THR A 76 -16.28 13.85 -5.59
CA THR A 76 -16.32 13.90 -7.05
C THR A 76 -14.98 13.50 -7.67
N ILE A 77 -13.86 14.02 -7.13
CA ILE A 77 -12.53 13.70 -7.63
C ILE A 77 -12.19 12.23 -7.36
N ARG A 78 -12.55 11.69 -6.19
CA ARG A 78 -12.37 10.26 -5.87
C ARG A 78 -13.09 9.38 -6.89
N ASN A 79 -14.37 9.65 -7.15
CA ASN A 79 -15.13 8.90 -8.15
C ASN A 79 -14.49 8.98 -9.54
N GLN A 80 -14.01 10.17 -9.94
CA GLN A 80 -13.30 10.33 -11.22
C GLN A 80 -11.97 9.57 -11.29
N ILE A 81 -11.26 9.40 -10.17
CA ILE A 81 -10.05 8.59 -10.09
C ILE A 81 -10.41 7.10 -10.15
N ASP A 82 -11.46 6.71 -9.46
CA ASP A 82 -11.91 5.32 -9.33
C ASP A 82 -12.47 4.76 -10.65
N ASP A 83 -13.11 5.63 -11.46
CA ASP A 83 -13.60 5.31 -12.80
C ASP A 83 -12.46 5.04 -13.81
N ILE A 84 -11.21 5.34 -13.46
CA ILE A 84 -10.08 5.10 -14.36
C ILE A 84 -9.70 3.61 -14.30
N PRO A 85 -9.80 2.84 -15.41
CA PRO A 85 -9.61 1.39 -15.38
C PRO A 85 -8.26 0.93 -14.80
N ILE A 86 -7.19 1.69 -15.06
CA ILE A 86 -5.86 1.36 -14.54
C ILE A 86 -5.76 1.54 -13.02
N VAL A 87 -6.56 2.42 -12.41
CA VAL A 87 -6.62 2.60 -10.96
C VAL A 87 -7.28 1.41 -10.29
N THR A 88 -8.35 0.86 -10.88
CA THR A 88 -8.97 -0.37 -10.40
C THR A 88 -7.97 -1.54 -10.44
N GLN A 89 -7.23 -1.67 -11.55
CA GLN A 89 -6.20 -2.70 -11.69
C GLN A 89 -5.06 -2.53 -10.68
N PHE A 90 -4.65 -1.30 -10.41
CA PHE A 90 -3.65 -0.99 -9.39
C PHE A 90 -4.10 -1.38 -7.98
N ARG A 91 -5.34 -1.05 -7.61
CA ARG A 91 -5.88 -1.43 -6.29
C ARG A 91 -5.90 -2.95 -6.12
N LYS A 92 -6.35 -3.65 -7.16
CA LYS A 92 -6.37 -5.12 -7.15
C LYS A 92 -4.96 -5.72 -7.03
N SER A 93 -4.00 -5.24 -7.83
CA SER A 93 -2.62 -5.76 -7.75
C SER A 93 -1.93 -5.40 -6.43
N GLN A 94 -2.28 -4.26 -5.84
CA GLN A 94 -1.84 -3.86 -4.51
C GLN A 94 -2.41 -4.79 -3.42
N GLU A 95 -3.71 -5.09 -3.47
CA GLU A 95 -4.37 -6.02 -2.56
C GLU A 95 -3.74 -7.42 -2.64
N GLU A 96 -3.61 -7.97 -3.86
CA GLU A 96 -2.96 -9.27 -4.07
C GLU A 96 -1.52 -9.31 -3.54
N THR A 97 -0.77 -8.22 -3.71
CA THR A 97 0.60 -8.11 -3.19
C THR A 97 0.60 -8.07 -1.65
N ASN A 98 -0.31 -7.32 -1.05
CA ASN A 98 -0.42 -7.21 0.41
C ASN A 98 -0.84 -8.54 1.05
N ASP A 99 -1.82 -9.22 0.47
CA ASP A 99 -2.27 -10.54 0.93
C ASP A 99 -1.13 -11.56 0.89
N PHE A 100 -0.33 -11.51 -0.18
CA PHE A 100 0.86 -12.35 -0.28
C PHE A 100 1.90 -12.03 0.81
N LEU A 101 2.20 -10.75 1.05
CA LEU A 101 3.12 -10.34 2.11
C LEU A 101 2.62 -10.78 3.49
N GLN A 102 1.32 -10.64 3.74
CA GLN A 102 0.69 -11.06 4.98
C GLN A 102 0.81 -12.58 5.17
N LEU A 103 0.56 -13.39 4.12
CA LEU A 103 0.74 -14.84 4.16
C LEU A 103 2.18 -15.25 4.50
N VAL A 104 3.18 -14.55 3.94
CA VAL A 104 4.59 -14.80 4.24
C VAL A 104 4.88 -14.54 5.72
N ILE A 105 4.41 -13.42 6.26
CA ILE A 105 4.58 -13.05 7.67
C ILE A 105 3.93 -14.08 8.59
N GLU A 106 2.69 -14.48 8.30
CA GLU A 106 1.94 -15.47 9.08
C GLU A 106 2.63 -16.83 9.05
N THR A 107 3.09 -17.26 7.88
CA THR A 107 3.82 -18.53 7.72
C THR A 107 5.13 -18.54 8.52
N MET A 108 5.88 -17.42 8.48
CA MET A 108 7.11 -17.27 9.25
C MET A 108 6.83 -17.31 10.76
N SER A 109 5.82 -16.57 11.22
CA SER A 109 5.40 -16.53 12.61
C SER A 109 5.01 -17.92 13.12
N LYS A 110 4.20 -18.66 12.35
CA LYS A 110 3.77 -20.02 12.68
C LYS A 110 4.96 -20.98 12.79
N ARG A 111 5.87 -20.97 11.82
CA ARG A 111 7.07 -21.83 11.85
C ARG A 111 7.98 -21.52 13.03
N LEU A 112 8.14 -20.25 13.38
CA LEU A 112 8.91 -19.84 14.55
C LEU A 112 8.30 -20.40 15.84
N GLN A 113 6.98 -20.30 15.99
CA GLN A 113 6.27 -20.85 17.15
C GLN A 113 6.34 -22.37 17.22
N GLU A 114 6.25 -23.08 16.09
CA GLU A 114 6.37 -24.54 16.03
C GLU A 114 7.76 -25.00 16.47
N ASN A 115 8.83 -24.36 15.99
CA ASN A 115 10.20 -24.72 16.35
C ASN A 115 10.47 -24.52 17.85
N ILE A 116 10.00 -23.41 18.44
CA ILE A 116 10.13 -23.15 19.89
C ILE A 116 9.43 -24.25 20.70
N ARG A 117 8.22 -24.67 20.29
CA ARG A 117 7.44 -25.70 20.99
C ARG A 117 8.06 -27.10 20.90
N VAL A 118 8.88 -27.37 19.89
CA VAL A 118 9.60 -28.64 19.75
C VAL A 118 10.83 -28.64 20.68
N GLU A 119 11.55 -27.52 20.77
CA GLU A 119 12.71 -27.38 21.68
C GLU A 119 12.34 -27.51 23.18
N GLU A 120 11.10 -27.17 23.58
CA GLU A 120 10.63 -27.35 24.97
C GLU A 120 10.26 -28.80 25.33
N LYS A 121 10.18 -29.71 24.34
CA LYS A 121 9.76 -31.10 24.53
C LYS A 121 10.92 -32.11 24.46
N GLU A 122 12.12 -31.65 24.16
CA GLU A 122 13.38 -32.41 24.22
C GLU A 122 14.14 -32.10 25.51
#